data_AF-A0A4Z0NQ94-F1
#
_entry.id   AF-A0A4Z0NQ94-F1
#
_cell.length_a   1.000
_cell.length_b   1.000
_cell.length_c   1.000
_cell.angle_alpha   90.00
_cell.angle_beta   90.00
_cell.angle_gamma   90.00
#
_symmetry.space_group_name_H-M   'P 1'
#
loop_
_entity.id
_entity.type
_entity.pdbx_description
1 polymer ?
#
loop_
_entity_poly.entity_id
_entity_poly.type
_entity_poly.pdbx_seq_one_letter_code
_entity_poly.pdbx_strand_id
1 'polypeptide(L)'
;MFVEVRSPRGAAVTLPGELAFLLGQGVDLDLVRDAAALARREGTAPAAALLRAGLMSEAAYYAALARALGRPFRGEGLALHPEVRFPEDVRLGATMGAGGELVLAPPPEAVAALLATGVPPGAVFTTPAALAAAVLSAAGPRAAARAAEALEVRAPDWAYRPGLHPGQCLVLVLILAACLLLLDAASWLQLAALALLNFVVLAVIVFRLAAPLLRPDPPPDPARVPDAELPVYTVLVALYRETRVVPRLVRALARLDYPVLCSKLTGKR
;
A
#
# COMPACT_ATOMS: atom_id res chain seq x y z
N MET A 1 24.66 -8.93 -7.02
CA MET A 1 25.79 -9.15 -7.94
C MET A 1 26.20 -7.81 -8.51
N PHE A 2 27.44 -7.36 -8.28
CA PHE A 2 27.97 -6.13 -8.87
C PHE A 2 28.74 -6.48 -10.14
N VAL A 3 28.51 -5.71 -11.20
CA VAL A 3 29.23 -5.87 -12.46
C VAL A 3 30.15 -4.65 -12.60
N GLU A 4 31.44 -4.90 -12.78
CA GLU A 4 32.37 -3.83 -13.16
C GLU A 4 32.16 -3.49 -14.62
N VAL A 5 31.79 -2.24 -14.90
CA VAL A 5 31.69 -1.72 -16.26
C VAL A 5 32.72 -0.61 -16.42
N ARG A 6 33.57 -0.70 -17.45
CA ARG A 6 34.51 0.36 -17.78
C ARG A 6 33.79 1.49 -18.51
N SER A 7 33.81 2.68 -17.93
CA SER A 7 33.33 3.90 -18.57
C SER A 7 34.16 4.23 -19.83
N PRO A 8 33.60 4.95 -20.83
CA PRO A 8 34.37 5.48 -21.96
C PRO A 8 35.57 6.38 -21.56
N ARG A 9 35.63 6.83 -20.30
CA ARG A 9 36.76 7.57 -19.71
C ARG A 9 37.75 6.72 -18.90
N GLY A 10 37.67 5.39 -18.96
CA GLY A 10 38.62 4.47 -18.31
C GLY A 10 38.41 4.21 -16.81
N ALA A 11 37.42 4.83 -16.17
CA ALA A 11 37.08 4.54 -14.77
C ALA A 11 36.22 3.27 -14.65
N ALA A 12 36.62 2.34 -13.77
CA ALA A 12 35.82 1.18 -13.40
C ALA A 12 34.65 1.64 -12.52
N VAL A 13 33.41 1.43 -12.99
CA VAL A 13 32.20 1.72 -12.23
C VAL A 13 31.58 0.39 -11.85
N THR A 14 31.50 0.10 -10.55
CA THR A 14 30.75 -1.03 -10.01
C THR A 14 29.26 -0.69 -10.05
N LEU A 15 28.52 -1.30 -10.96
CA LEU A 15 27.08 -1.13 -11.09
C LEU A 15 26.34 -2.36 -10.58
N PRO A 16 25.18 -2.20 -9.93
CA PRO A 16 24.32 -3.33 -9.61
C PRO A 16 23.91 -4.06 -10.90
N GLY A 17 23.88 -5.39 -10.88
CA GLY A 17 23.52 -6.22 -12.04
C GLY A 17 22.14 -5.88 -12.63
N GLU A 18 21.20 -5.40 -11.81
CA GLU A 18 19.87 -4.91 -12.21
C GLU A 18 19.90 -3.65 -13.09
N LEU A 19 20.99 -2.89 -13.10
CA LEU A 19 21.15 -1.73 -13.96
C LEU A 19 22.21 -1.94 -15.03
N ALA A 20 23.19 -2.82 -14.79
CA ALA A 20 24.29 -3.07 -15.71
C ALA A 20 23.82 -3.57 -17.08
N PHE A 21 22.77 -4.39 -17.14
CA PHE A 21 22.23 -4.89 -18.42
C PHE A 21 21.66 -3.78 -19.31
N LEU A 22 21.23 -2.64 -18.73
CA LEU A 22 20.66 -1.52 -19.49
C LEU A 22 21.70 -0.85 -20.39
N LEU A 23 22.98 -0.86 -19.99
CA LEU A 23 24.07 -0.33 -20.80
C LEU A 23 24.24 -1.12 -22.11
N GLY A 24 24.07 -2.45 -22.06
CA GLY A 24 24.05 -3.30 -23.25
C GLY A 24 22.84 -3.09 -24.16
N GLN A 25 21.80 -2.39 -23.68
CA GLN A 25 20.59 -2.06 -24.43
C GLN A 25 20.57 -0.61 -24.95
N GLY A 26 21.70 0.12 -24.81
CA GLY A 26 21.87 1.49 -25.30
C GLY A 26 21.36 2.59 -24.37
N VAL A 27 21.14 2.29 -23.09
CA VAL A 27 20.78 3.32 -22.08
C VAL A 27 22.03 4.08 -21.66
N ASP A 28 21.89 5.40 -21.48
CA ASP A 28 22.99 6.28 -21.08
C ASP A 28 23.57 5.89 -19.71
N LEU A 29 24.90 5.89 -19.63
CA LEU A 29 25.65 5.57 -18.42
C LEU A 29 25.40 6.58 -17.30
N ASP A 30 25.17 7.85 -17.64
CA ASP A 30 24.92 8.88 -16.62
C ASP A 30 23.56 8.67 -15.95
N LEU A 31 22.54 8.27 -16.70
CA LEU A 31 21.22 7.89 -16.17
C LEU A 31 21.32 6.68 -15.22
N VAL A 32 22.09 5.66 -15.62
CA VAL A 32 22.33 4.46 -14.80
C VAL A 32 23.10 4.80 -13.52
N ARG A 33 24.09 5.70 -13.59
CA ARG A 33 24.84 6.18 -12.42
C ARG A 33 23.96 6.97 -11.45
N ASP A 34 23.12 7.85 -11.98
CA ASP A 34 22.21 8.66 -11.18
C ASP A 34 21.22 7.77 -10.43
N ALA A 35 20.64 6.76 -11.10
CA ALA A 35 19.77 5.78 -10.47
C ALA A 35 20.49 4.97 -9.38
N ALA A 36 21.73 4.53 -9.64
CA ALA A 36 22.53 3.81 -8.65
C ALA A 36 22.92 4.70 -7.45
N ALA A 37 23.18 5.98 -7.67
CA ALA A 37 23.46 6.95 -6.60
C ALA A 37 22.21 7.23 -5.75
N LEU A 38 21.05 7.34 -6.37
CA LEU A 38 19.77 7.51 -5.68
C LEU A 38 19.44 6.30 -4.80
N ALA A 39 19.53 5.09 -5.36
CA ALA A 39 19.31 3.84 -4.64
C ALA A 39 20.19 3.73 -3.38
N ARG A 40 21.47 4.13 -3.46
CA ARG A 40 22.37 4.14 -2.30
C ARG A 40 22.00 5.17 -1.24
N ARG A 41 21.52 6.34 -1.64
CA ARG A 41 21.10 7.40 -0.70
C ARG A 41 19.84 7.01 0.07
N GLU A 42 18.94 6.29 -0.60
CA GLU A 42 17.63 5.94 -0.05
C GLU A 42 17.57 4.51 0.54
N GLY A 43 18.64 3.71 0.38
CA GLY A 43 18.64 2.32 0.82
C GLY A 43 17.66 1.42 0.07
N THR A 44 17.30 1.77 -1.17
CA THR A 44 16.29 1.06 -1.97
C THR A 44 16.92 0.21 -3.09
N ALA A 45 16.14 -0.73 -3.64
CA ALA A 45 16.58 -1.53 -4.78
C ALA A 45 16.87 -0.63 -6.01
N PRO A 46 17.97 -0.84 -6.75
CA PRO A 46 18.36 0.01 -7.87
C PRO A 46 17.29 0.13 -8.97
N ALA A 47 16.63 -0.98 -9.32
CA ALA A 47 15.51 -0.96 -10.25
C ALA A 47 14.32 -0.14 -9.71
N ALA A 48 14.03 -0.24 -8.41
CA ALA A 48 12.95 0.51 -7.78
C ALA A 48 13.24 2.02 -7.81
N ALA A 49 14.47 2.43 -7.49
CA ALA A 49 14.89 3.83 -7.52
C ALA A 49 14.78 4.43 -8.92
N LEU A 50 15.22 3.70 -9.96
CA LEU A 50 15.11 4.12 -11.36
C LEU A 50 13.66 4.41 -11.78
N LEU A 51 12.76 3.47 -11.48
CA LEU A 51 11.34 3.55 -11.85
C LEU A 51 10.60 4.62 -11.04
N ARG A 52 10.82 4.67 -9.72
CA ARG A 52 10.16 5.64 -8.82
C ARG A 52 10.59 7.08 -9.11
N ALA A 53 11.86 7.29 -9.45
CA ALA A 53 12.37 8.60 -9.84
C ALA A 53 11.88 9.07 -11.21
N GLY A 54 11.18 8.20 -11.96
CA GLY A 54 10.72 8.50 -13.33
C GLY A 54 11.84 8.67 -14.34
N LEU A 55 13.06 8.19 -14.02
CA LEU A 55 14.20 8.24 -14.92
C LEU A 55 14.01 7.32 -16.13
N MET A 56 13.21 6.26 -15.96
CA MET A 56 12.83 5.34 -17.03
C MET A 56 11.38 4.90 -16.82
N SER A 57 10.61 4.74 -17.90
CA SER A 57 9.27 4.17 -17.79
C SER A 57 9.33 2.68 -17.46
N GLU A 58 8.34 2.19 -16.72
CA GLU A 58 8.21 0.78 -16.35
C GLU A 58 8.21 -0.12 -17.60
N ALA A 59 7.42 0.24 -18.61
CA ALA A 59 7.38 -0.50 -19.87
C ALA A 59 8.75 -0.58 -20.56
N ALA A 60 9.51 0.52 -20.60
CA ALA A 60 10.83 0.53 -21.23
C ALA A 60 11.83 -0.34 -20.46
N TYR A 61 11.81 -0.29 -19.12
CA TYR A 61 12.69 -1.08 -18.27
C TYR A 61 12.43 -2.58 -18.43
N TYR A 62 11.18 -3.02 -18.30
CA TYR A 62 10.84 -4.45 -18.42
C TYR A 62 10.98 -4.97 -19.86
N ALA A 63 10.76 -4.13 -20.88
CA ALA A 63 11.08 -4.49 -22.26
C ALA A 63 12.60 -4.65 -22.50
N ALA A 64 13.43 -3.81 -21.87
CA ALA A 64 14.88 -3.95 -21.91
C ALA A 64 15.35 -5.22 -21.16
N LEU A 65 14.74 -5.52 -20.01
CA LEU A 65 15.00 -6.74 -19.24
C LEU A 65 14.66 -7.99 -20.05
N ALA A 66 13.49 -8.01 -20.71
CA ALA A 66 13.08 -9.12 -21.56
C ALA A 66 14.05 -9.34 -22.74
N ARG A 67 14.48 -8.26 -23.40
CA ARG A 67 15.50 -8.31 -24.47
C ARG A 67 16.83 -8.84 -23.99
N ALA A 68 17.31 -8.37 -22.83
CA ALA A 68 18.57 -8.85 -22.25
C ALA A 68 18.53 -10.35 -21.94
N LEU A 69 17.34 -10.89 -21.63
CA LEU A 69 17.12 -12.30 -21.31
C LEU A 69 16.66 -13.13 -22.53
N GLY A 70 16.52 -12.52 -23.71
CA GLY A 70 16.06 -13.20 -24.93
C GLY A 70 14.62 -13.71 -24.84
N ARG A 71 13.76 -13.04 -24.07
CA ARG A 71 12.35 -13.42 -23.84
C ARG A 71 11.38 -12.41 -24.46
N PRO A 72 10.17 -12.85 -24.84
CA PRO A 72 9.13 -11.95 -25.35
C PRO A 72 8.60 -11.03 -24.23
N PHE A 73 8.21 -9.82 -24.61
CA PHE A 73 7.58 -8.83 -23.73
C PHE A 73 6.17 -8.48 -24.21
N ARG A 74 5.22 -8.35 -23.29
CA ARG A 74 3.85 -7.88 -23.55
C ARG A 74 3.51 -6.74 -22.59
N GLY A 75 3.25 -5.55 -23.14
CA GLY A 75 2.96 -4.35 -22.35
C GLY A 75 1.47 -4.16 -22.02
N GLU A 76 0.58 -4.59 -22.90
CA GLU A 76 -0.87 -4.38 -22.77
C GLU A 76 -1.65 -5.61 -23.27
N GLY A 77 -2.95 -5.67 -22.95
CA GLY A 77 -3.86 -6.70 -23.49
C GLY A 77 -3.56 -8.12 -23.01
N LEU A 78 -3.07 -8.29 -21.78
CA LEU A 78 -2.80 -9.61 -21.24
C LEU A 78 -4.09 -10.39 -20.98
N ALA A 79 -4.29 -11.47 -21.73
CA ALA A 79 -5.28 -12.48 -21.45
C ALA A 79 -4.72 -13.47 -20.42
N LEU A 80 -5.28 -13.49 -19.21
CA LEU A 80 -4.86 -14.38 -18.14
C LEU A 80 -5.81 -15.58 -18.02
N HIS A 81 -5.32 -16.63 -17.38
CA HIS A 81 -6.14 -17.80 -17.05
C HIS A 81 -7.29 -17.42 -16.08
N PRO A 82 -8.49 -17.99 -16.19
CA PRO A 82 -9.63 -17.65 -15.31
C PRO A 82 -9.36 -17.91 -13.81
N GLU A 83 -8.47 -18.85 -13.48
CA GLU A 83 -8.10 -19.20 -12.10
C GLU A 83 -7.01 -18.31 -11.47
N VAL A 84 -6.76 -17.11 -12.00
CA VAL A 84 -5.87 -16.12 -11.36
C VAL A 84 -6.25 -15.87 -9.90
N ARG A 85 -5.24 -15.69 -9.05
CA ARG A 85 -5.41 -15.48 -7.60
C ARG A 85 -4.99 -14.08 -7.19
N PHE A 86 -5.88 -13.40 -6.49
CA PHE A 86 -5.63 -12.07 -5.94
C PHE A 86 -5.62 -12.10 -4.40
N PRO A 87 -4.61 -11.51 -3.73
CA PRO A 87 -3.47 -10.74 -4.26
C PRO A 87 -2.20 -11.55 -4.53
N GLU A 88 -2.24 -12.88 -4.39
CA GLU A 88 -1.04 -13.74 -4.35
C GLU A 88 -0.24 -13.67 -5.66
N ASP A 89 -0.89 -13.74 -6.83
CA ASP A 89 -0.22 -13.70 -8.12
C ASP A 89 0.42 -12.34 -8.41
N VAL A 90 -0.21 -11.24 -7.94
CA VAL A 90 0.35 -9.88 -8.03
C VAL A 90 1.58 -9.73 -7.16
N ARG A 91 1.56 -10.30 -5.93
CA ARG A 91 2.69 -10.25 -5.00
C ARG A 91 3.87 -11.10 -5.46
N LEU A 92 3.58 -12.27 -6.01
CA LEU A 92 4.59 -13.14 -6.60
C LEU A 92 5.18 -12.54 -7.87
N GLY A 93 4.44 -11.67 -8.56
CA GLY A 93 4.84 -11.13 -9.86
C GLY A 93 4.83 -12.21 -10.93
N ALA A 94 3.94 -13.19 -10.83
CA ALA A 94 3.89 -14.33 -11.74
C ALA A 94 2.46 -14.92 -11.79
N THR A 95 2.01 -15.28 -12.99
CA THR A 95 0.74 -16.01 -13.17
C THR A 95 0.72 -16.74 -14.53
N MET A 96 -0.33 -17.52 -14.79
CA MET A 96 -0.53 -18.21 -16.05
C MET A 96 -1.35 -17.36 -17.02
N GLY A 97 -0.84 -17.21 -18.24
CA GLY A 97 -1.56 -16.65 -19.38
C GLY A 97 -2.66 -17.60 -19.86
N ALA A 98 -3.61 -17.07 -20.64
CA ALA A 98 -4.71 -17.86 -21.19
C ALA A 98 -4.24 -18.96 -22.16
N GLY A 99 -3.08 -18.80 -22.79
CA GLY A 99 -2.46 -19.80 -23.66
C GLY A 99 -1.58 -20.82 -22.94
N GLY A 100 -1.54 -20.81 -21.60
CA GLY A 100 -0.71 -21.70 -20.79
C GLY A 100 0.75 -21.25 -20.66
N GLU A 101 1.10 -20.07 -21.15
CA GLU A 101 2.41 -19.45 -20.95
C GLU A 101 2.56 -18.86 -19.54
N LEU A 102 3.76 -18.90 -18.98
CA LEU A 102 4.05 -18.24 -17.72
C LEU A 102 4.27 -16.74 -17.96
N VAL A 103 3.38 -15.91 -17.44
CA VAL A 103 3.52 -14.45 -17.44
C VAL A 103 4.30 -14.03 -16.20
N LEU A 104 5.40 -13.33 -16.40
CA LEU A 104 6.30 -12.89 -15.33
C LEU A 104 6.42 -11.36 -15.30
N ALA A 105 6.17 -10.78 -14.13
CA ALA A 105 6.33 -9.36 -13.83
C ALA A 105 7.01 -9.23 -12.45
N PRO A 106 8.31 -9.53 -12.36
CA PRO A 106 8.98 -9.58 -11.07
C PRO A 106 8.95 -8.18 -10.43
N PRO A 107 8.62 -8.04 -9.13
CA PRO A 107 8.73 -6.74 -8.47
C PRO A 107 10.17 -6.22 -8.58
N PRO A 108 10.40 -4.90 -8.59
CA PRO A 108 11.73 -4.34 -8.79
C PRO A 108 12.80 -4.91 -7.84
N GLU A 109 12.41 -5.22 -6.61
CA GLU A 109 13.27 -5.82 -5.57
C GLU A 109 13.66 -7.28 -5.86
N ALA A 110 12.88 -8.00 -6.65
CA ALA A 110 13.15 -9.38 -7.03
C ALA A 110 13.98 -9.52 -8.31
N VAL A 111 14.30 -8.42 -9.00
CA VAL A 111 15.01 -8.48 -10.29
C VAL A 111 16.42 -9.03 -10.13
N ALA A 112 17.21 -8.62 -9.12
CA ALA A 112 18.54 -9.21 -8.88
C ALA A 112 18.45 -10.71 -8.62
N ALA A 113 17.48 -11.14 -7.82
CA ALA A 113 17.30 -12.56 -7.51
C ALA A 113 16.97 -13.35 -8.78
N LEU A 114 16.05 -12.84 -9.61
CA LEU A 114 15.69 -13.46 -10.89
C LEU A 114 16.88 -13.55 -11.85
N LEU A 115 17.68 -12.48 -11.95
CA LEU A 115 18.89 -12.49 -12.78
C LEU A 115 19.93 -13.51 -12.30
N ALA A 116 20.00 -13.75 -10.98
CA ALA A 116 20.92 -14.73 -10.40
C ALA A 116 20.43 -16.18 -10.55
N THR A 117 19.14 -16.43 -10.39
CA THR A 117 18.55 -17.78 -10.48
C THR A 117 18.27 -18.22 -11.91
N GLY A 118 18.13 -17.25 -12.83
CA GLY A 118 17.70 -17.50 -14.20
C GLY A 118 16.17 -17.53 -14.34
N VAL A 119 15.73 -17.45 -15.60
CA VAL A 119 14.30 -17.37 -15.96
C VAL A 119 13.81 -18.72 -16.48
N PRO A 120 12.64 -19.21 -16.04
CA PRO A 120 12.04 -20.42 -16.58
C PRO A 120 11.85 -20.37 -18.11
N PRO A 121 11.93 -21.54 -18.79
CA PRO A 121 11.69 -21.64 -20.22
C PRO A 121 10.24 -21.26 -20.57
N GLY A 122 10.06 -20.46 -21.62
CA GLY A 122 8.72 -20.05 -22.08
C GLY A 122 8.09 -18.88 -21.32
N ALA A 123 8.80 -18.25 -20.39
CA ALA A 123 8.29 -17.08 -19.69
C ALA A 123 8.12 -15.86 -20.63
N VAL A 124 6.97 -15.19 -20.50
CA VAL A 124 6.66 -13.92 -21.17
C VAL A 124 6.71 -12.81 -20.13
N PHE A 125 7.55 -11.79 -20.37
CA PHE A 125 7.68 -10.67 -19.45
C PHE A 125 6.56 -9.64 -19.66
N THR A 126 6.12 -9.04 -18.56
CA THR A 126 5.22 -7.88 -18.56
C THR A 126 5.61 -6.93 -17.43
N THR A 127 4.92 -5.81 -17.31
CA THR A 127 5.13 -4.86 -16.21
C THR A 127 4.31 -5.25 -14.99
N PRO A 128 4.82 -5.06 -13.76
CA PRO A 128 4.03 -5.23 -12.53
C PRO A 128 2.68 -4.50 -12.58
N ALA A 129 2.64 -3.27 -13.13
CA ALA A 129 1.39 -2.52 -13.30
C ALA A 129 0.42 -3.21 -14.27
N ALA A 130 0.89 -3.71 -15.42
CA ALA A 130 0.03 -4.41 -16.39
C ALA A 130 -0.46 -5.75 -15.85
N LEU A 131 0.40 -6.50 -15.14
CA LEU A 131 0.00 -7.74 -14.47
C LEU A 131 -1.06 -7.48 -13.42
N ALA A 132 -0.85 -6.48 -12.54
CA ALA A 132 -1.81 -6.12 -11.51
C ALA A 132 -3.17 -5.70 -12.12
N ALA A 133 -3.17 -4.91 -13.19
CA ALA A 133 -4.36 -4.50 -13.89
C ALA A 133 -5.10 -5.68 -14.55
N ALA A 134 -4.36 -6.59 -15.18
CA ALA A 134 -4.93 -7.79 -15.80
C ALA A 134 -5.51 -8.75 -14.76
N VAL A 135 -4.81 -8.98 -13.64
CA VAL A 135 -5.31 -9.80 -12.52
C VAL A 135 -6.55 -9.16 -11.91
N LEU A 136 -6.56 -7.85 -11.68
CA LEU A 136 -7.74 -7.13 -11.17
C LEU A 136 -8.92 -7.20 -12.14
N SER A 137 -8.67 -7.17 -13.45
CA SER A 137 -9.72 -7.28 -14.46
C SER A 137 -10.31 -8.69 -14.49
N ALA A 138 -9.49 -9.74 -14.41
CA ALA A 138 -9.92 -11.13 -14.43
C ALA A 138 -10.50 -11.64 -13.09
N ALA A 139 -9.99 -11.14 -11.96
CA ALA A 139 -10.42 -11.52 -10.62
C ALA A 139 -11.28 -10.44 -9.94
N GLY A 140 -11.77 -9.42 -10.66
CA GLY A 140 -12.41 -8.23 -10.09
C GLY A 140 -13.46 -8.50 -9.00
N PRO A 141 -14.49 -9.32 -9.27
CA PRO A 141 -15.49 -9.66 -8.25
C PRO A 141 -14.89 -10.34 -7.00
N ARG A 142 -13.93 -11.25 -7.20
CA ARG A 142 -13.24 -11.96 -6.11
C ARG A 142 -12.32 -11.02 -5.32
N ALA A 143 -11.61 -10.12 -5.99
CA ALA A 143 -10.77 -9.11 -5.38
C ALA A 143 -11.59 -8.12 -4.55
N ALA A 144 -12.74 -7.68 -5.06
CA ALA A 144 -13.65 -6.79 -4.36
C ALA A 144 -14.28 -7.46 -3.13
N ALA A 145 -14.80 -8.70 -3.27
CA ALA A 145 -15.33 -9.46 -2.15
C ALA A 145 -14.27 -9.68 -1.07
N ARG A 146 -13.05 -10.10 -1.45
CA ARG A 146 -11.93 -10.26 -0.52
C ARG A 146 -11.57 -8.93 0.14
N ALA A 147 -11.53 -7.81 -0.57
CA ALA A 147 -11.22 -6.52 0.03
C ALA A 147 -12.29 -6.07 1.03
N ALA A 148 -13.58 -6.35 0.76
CA ALA A 148 -14.68 -6.03 1.64
C ALA A 148 -14.75 -6.94 2.88
N GLU A 149 -14.48 -8.23 2.72
CA GLU A 149 -14.68 -9.27 3.74
C GLU A 149 -13.37 -9.67 4.45
N ALA A 150 -12.19 -9.28 3.96
CA ALA A 150 -10.92 -9.71 4.55
C ALA A 150 -10.76 -9.29 6.00
N LEU A 151 -11.34 -8.15 6.40
CA LEU A 151 -11.31 -7.71 7.79
C LEU A 151 -12.13 -8.66 8.67
N GLU A 152 -13.32 -9.05 8.23
CA GLU A 152 -14.19 -10.02 8.91
C GLU A 152 -13.50 -11.39 9.08
N VAL A 153 -12.82 -11.86 8.02
CA VAL A 153 -12.11 -13.15 8.06
C VAL A 153 -10.88 -13.12 8.96
N ARG A 154 -10.12 -12.02 8.98
CA ARG A 154 -8.83 -11.95 9.71
C ARG A 154 -8.97 -11.47 11.15
N ALA A 155 -9.92 -10.58 11.41
CA ALA A 155 -10.11 -9.92 12.69
C ALA A 155 -11.62 -9.66 12.90
N PRO A 156 -12.41 -10.72 13.17
CA PRO A 156 -13.86 -10.60 13.30
C PRO A 156 -14.26 -9.62 14.41
N ASP A 157 -13.49 -9.54 15.49
CA ASP A 157 -13.73 -8.61 16.60
C ASP A 157 -13.66 -7.13 16.19
N TRP A 158 -13.00 -6.82 15.07
CA TRP A 158 -12.84 -5.46 14.54
C TRP A 158 -13.79 -5.17 13.39
N ALA A 159 -14.53 -6.18 12.93
CA ALA A 159 -15.57 -6.03 11.94
C ALA A 159 -16.88 -5.58 12.62
N TYR A 160 -17.62 -4.69 11.96
CA TYR A 160 -18.94 -4.24 12.43
C TYR A 160 -19.99 -5.37 12.44
N ARG A 161 -19.71 -6.51 11.81
CA ARG A 161 -20.53 -7.73 11.86
C ARG A 161 -19.97 -8.65 12.92
N PRO A 162 -20.72 -8.82 14.03
CA PRO A 162 -21.98 -9.55 13.93
C PRO A 162 -23.14 -8.81 14.60
N GLY A 163 -23.76 -7.84 13.93
CA GLY A 163 -25.03 -7.24 14.34
C GLY A 163 -25.17 -6.93 15.86
N LEU A 164 -26.36 -7.12 16.40
CA LEU A 164 -26.59 -7.08 17.85
C LEU A 164 -26.28 -8.46 18.44
N HIS A 165 -25.39 -8.51 19.44
CA HIS A 165 -25.11 -9.75 20.15
C HIS A 165 -26.38 -10.23 20.90
N PRO A 166 -26.66 -11.54 21.03
CA PRO A 166 -27.84 -12.03 21.76
C PRO A 166 -27.98 -11.44 23.18
N GLY A 167 -26.85 -11.24 23.87
CA GLY A 167 -26.80 -10.56 25.16
C GLY A 167 -27.23 -9.08 25.11
N GLN A 168 -26.88 -8.35 24.04
CA GLN A 168 -27.34 -6.96 23.85
C GLN A 168 -28.85 -6.91 23.58
N CYS A 169 -29.39 -7.84 22.79
CA CYS A 169 -30.83 -7.98 22.59
C CYS A 169 -31.56 -8.27 23.90
N LEU A 170 -31.04 -9.19 24.71
CA LEU A 170 -31.60 -9.48 26.03
C LEU A 170 -31.59 -8.22 26.93
N VAL A 171 -30.47 -7.51 26.99
CA VAL A 171 -30.37 -6.26 27.78
C VAL A 171 -31.35 -5.20 27.27
N LEU A 172 -31.50 -5.02 25.96
CA LEU A 172 -32.46 -4.08 25.38
C LEU A 172 -33.90 -4.44 25.74
N VAL A 173 -34.27 -5.73 25.66
CA VAL A 173 -35.60 -6.22 26.05
C VAL A 173 -35.83 -6.01 27.55
N LEU A 174 -34.82 -6.27 28.40
CA LEU A 174 -34.92 -6.03 29.84
C LEU A 174 -35.06 -4.55 30.18
N ILE A 175 -34.31 -3.66 29.50
CA ILE A 175 -34.45 -2.22 29.65
C ILE A 175 -35.86 -1.77 29.23
N LEU A 176 -36.37 -2.26 28.10
CA LEU A 176 -37.72 -1.93 27.64
C LEU A 176 -38.79 -2.40 28.63
N ALA A 177 -38.67 -3.63 29.13
CA ALA A 177 -39.58 -4.18 30.14
C ALA A 177 -39.53 -3.37 31.44
N ALA A 178 -38.33 -2.99 31.91
CA ALA A 178 -38.16 -2.16 33.09
C ALA A 178 -38.79 -0.76 32.91
N CYS A 179 -38.64 -0.14 31.74
CA CYS A 179 -39.29 1.13 31.41
C CYS A 179 -40.81 1.03 31.45
N LEU A 180 -41.40 -0.05 30.90
CA LEU A 180 -42.85 -0.28 30.94
C LEU A 180 -43.36 -0.45 32.37
N LEU A 181 -42.68 -1.26 33.19
CA LEU A 181 -43.03 -1.44 34.60
C LEU A 181 -42.92 -0.15 35.42
N LEU A 182 -41.99 0.74 35.05
CA LEU A 182 -41.79 2.03 35.72
C LEU A 182 -42.95 3.01 35.46
N LEU A 183 -43.66 2.88 34.33
CA LEU A 183 -44.82 3.74 34.00
C LEU A 183 -45.98 3.54 34.98
N ASP A 184 -46.21 2.29 35.42
CA ASP A 184 -47.26 1.93 36.38
C ASP A 184 -46.77 2.00 37.84
N ALA A 185 -45.51 2.34 38.07
CA ALA A 185 -44.92 2.40 39.40
C ALA A 185 -45.32 3.66 40.19
N ALA A 186 -45.06 3.63 41.50
CA ALA A 186 -45.25 4.79 42.36
C ALA A 186 -44.38 5.99 41.92
N SER A 187 -44.91 7.21 42.05
CA SER A 187 -44.26 8.45 41.59
C SER A 187 -42.87 8.68 42.18
N TRP A 188 -42.61 8.26 43.43
CA TRP A 188 -41.29 8.38 44.04
C TRP A 188 -40.24 7.50 43.34
N LEU A 189 -40.62 6.33 42.82
CA LEU A 189 -39.73 5.43 42.11
C LEU A 189 -39.36 5.99 40.72
N GLN A 190 -40.34 6.62 40.06
CA GLN A 190 -40.12 7.35 38.80
C GLN A 190 -39.14 8.51 38.99
N LEU A 191 -39.32 9.30 40.06
CA LEU A 191 -38.41 10.40 40.41
C LEU A 191 -37.00 9.89 40.72
N ALA A 192 -36.88 8.80 41.48
CA ALA A 192 -35.59 8.18 41.80
C ALA A 192 -34.87 7.68 40.54
N ALA A 193 -35.60 7.03 39.62
CA ALA A 193 -35.05 6.56 38.35
C ALA A 193 -34.59 7.73 37.46
N LEU A 194 -35.38 8.81 37.38
CA LEU A 194 -35.01 10.02 36.64
C LEU A 194 -33.78 10.70 37.26
N ALA A 195 -33.69 10.77 38.58
CA ALA A 195 -32.54 11.32 39.28
C ALA A 195 -31.26 10.49 39.00
N LEU A 196 -31.37 9.16 39.04
CA LEU A 196 -30.27 8.26 38.71
C LEU A 196 -29.82 8.43 37.26
N LEU A 197 -30.76 8.51 36.31
CA LEU A 197 -30.44 8.74 34.89
C LEU A 197 -29.72 10.07 34.69
N ASN A 198 -30.21 11.15 35.32
CA ASN A 198 -29.54 12.46 35.27
C ASN A 198 -28.15 12.41 35.87
N PHE A 199 -27.96 11.68 36.98
CA PHE A 199 -26.65 11.51 37.60
C PHE A 199 -25.67 10.78 36.67
N VAL A 200 -26.10 9.71 36.00
CA VAL A 200 -25.28 9.00 35.00
C VAL A 200 -24.92 9.91 33.83
N VAL A 201 -25.87 10.67 33.30
CA VAL A 201 -25.62 11.64 32.22
C VAL A 201 -24.61 12.70 32.67
N LEU A 202 -24.78 13.23 33.88
CA LEU A 202 -23.84 14.20 34.46
C LEU A 202 -22.45 13.61 34.60
N ALA A 203 -22.31 12.37 35.10
CA ALA A 203 -21.03 11.69 35.23
C ALA A 203 -20.32 11.52 33.87
N VAL A 204 -21.07 11.16 32.81
CA VAL A 204 -20.52 11.06 31.45
C VAL A 204 -20.08 12.42 30.91
N ILE A 205 -20.84 13.48 31.17
CA ILE A 205 -20.47 14.84 30.78
C ILE A 205 -19.20 15.28 31.50
N VAL A 206 -19.13 15.10 32.82
CA VAL A 206 -17.94 15.43 33.62
C VAL A 206 -16.73 14.65 33.13
N PHE A 207 -16.87 13.35 32.84
CA PHE A 207 -15.80 12.53 32.27
C PHE A 207 -15.32 13.07 30.92
N ARG A 208 -16.24 13.42 30.02
CA ARG A 208 -15.90 14.03 28.71
C ARG A 208 -15.21 15.38 28.84
N LEU A 209 -15.62 16.19 29.82
CA LEU A 209 -15.00 17.48 30.12
C LEU A 209 -13.66 17.34 30.84
N ALA A 210 -13.41 16.23 31.55
CA ALA A 210 -12.13 15.94 32.17
C ALA A 210 -11.04 15.59 31.13
N ALA A 211 -11.40 14.92 30.03
CA ALA A 211 -10.46 14.53 28.98
C ALA A 211 -9.58 15.68 28.45
N PRO A 212 -10.08 16.88 28.11
CA PRO A 212 -9.23 18.01 27.69
C PRO A 212 -8.46 18.68 28.83
N LEU A 213 -8.85 18.45 30.09
CA LEU A 213 -8.13 18.97 31.26
C LEU A 213 -6.89 18.14 31.58
N LEU A 214 -6.90 16.85 31.24
CA LEU A 214 -5.71 16.01 31.24
C LEU A 214 -4.84 16.36 30.04
N ARG A 215 -3.87 17.25 30.25
CA ARG A 215 -2.77 17.46 29.30
C ARG A 215 -1.66 16.48 29.66
N PRO A 216 -1.50 15.36 28.95
CA PRO A 216 -0.31 14.54 29.14
C PRO A 216 0.92 15.38 28.85
N ASP A 217 1.99 15.18 29.63
CA ASP A 217 3.27 15.80 29.32
C ASP A 217 3.67 15.44 27.88
N PRO A 218 4.21 16.40 27.12
CA PRO A 218 4.66 16.10 25.77
C PRO A 218 5.70 14.97 25.86
N PRO A 219 5.57 13.91 25.02
CA PRO A 219 6.61 12.90 24.98
C PRO A 219 7.96 13.58 24.68
N PRO A 220 9.07 13.06 25.24
CA PRO A 220 10.39 13.59 24.94
C PRO A 220 10.60 13.63 23.44
N ASP A 221 11.21 14.71 22.94
CA ASP A 221 11.47 14.90 21.52
C ASP A 221 12.30 13.71 21.00
N PRO A 222 11.75 12.88 20.09
CA PRO A 222 12.49 11.74 19.58
C PRO A 222 13.75 12.22 18.87
N ALA A 223 14.87 11.54 19.12
CA ALA A 223 16.11 11.82 18.39
C ALA A 223 15.85 11.73 16.87
N ARG A 224 16.37 12.70 16.10
CA ARG A 224 16.19 12.72 14.65
C ARG A 224 16.84 11.48 14.03
N VAL A 225 16.02 10.63 13.42
CA VAL A 225 16.46 9.46 12.66
C VAL A 225 17.01 9.93 11.31
N PRO A 226 18.16 9.42 10.84
CA PRO A 226 18.66 9.71 9.51
C PRO A 226 17.67 9.29 8.42
N ASP A 227 17.51 10.11 7.37
CA ASP A 227 16.54 9.87 6.30
C ASP A 227 16.70 8.50 5.61
N ALA A 228 17.92 7.95 5.58
CA ALA A 228 18.22 6.64 4.99
C ALA A 228 17.72 5.44 5.81
N GLU A 229 17.43 5.65 7.10
CA GLU A 229 16.90 4.63 8.00
C GLU A 229 15.38 4.67 8.09
N LEU A 230 14.75 5.68 7.47
CA LEU A 230 13.30 5.84 7.46
C LEU A 230 12.64 4.76 6.58
N PRO A 231 11.57 4.08 7.04
CA PRO A 231 10.94 3.04 6.26
C PRO A 231 10.25 3.58 5.00
N VAL A 232 10.19 2.80 3.93
CA VAL A 232 9.37 3.22 2.78
C VAL A 232 7.88 2.98 3.09
N TYR A 233 7.12 4.07 3.20
CA TYR A 233 5.67 4.02 3.40
C TYR A 233 4.89 4.50 2.17
N THR A 234 3.77 3.84 1.91
CA THR A 234 2.80 4.27 0.90
C THR A 234 1.57 4.82 1.61
N VAL A 235 1.26 6.11 1.41
CA VAL A 235 0.06 6.74 1.96
C VAL A 235 -1.09 6.59 0.97
N LEU A 236 -2.02 5.67 1.26
CA LEU A 236 -3.25 5.50 0.49
C LEU A 236 -4.30 6.49 1.00
N VAL A 237 -4.69 7.46 0.16
CA VAL A 237 -5.78 8.38 0.49
C VAL A 237 -7.01 8.04 -0.34
N ALA A 238 -7.95 7.33 0.29
CA ALA A 238 -9.24 7.04 -0.31
C ALA A 238 -10.11 8.31 -0.30
N LEU A 239 -10.49 8.79 -1.48
CA LEU A 239 -11.41 9.92 -1.65
C LEU A 239 -12.70 9.41 -2.27
N TYR A 240 -13.84 9.60 -1.59
CA TYR A 240 -15.14 9.21 -2.12
C TYR A 240 -15.95 10.43 -2.52
N ARG A 241 -15.82 10.86 -3.79
CA ARG A 241 -16.51 12.05 -4.34
C ARG A 241 -16.25 13.36 -3.56
N GLU A 242 -15.11 13.44 -2.88
CA GLU A 242 -14.71 14.57 -2.00
C GLU A 242 -13.76 15.56 -2.69
N THR A 243 -14.02 15.90 -3.95
CA THR A 243 -13.10 16.72 -4.78
C THR A 243 -12.73 18.07 -4.13
N ARG A 244 -13.63 18.64 -3.33
CA ARG A 244 -13.42 19.92 -2.63
C ARG A 244 -12.31 19.86 -1.58
N VAL A 245 -12.00 18.68 -1.02
CA VAL A 245 -10.98 18.51 0.03
C VAL A 245 -9.57 18.33 -0.56
N VAL A 246 -9.46 17.94 -1.84
CA VAL A 246 -8.19 17.63 -2.50
C VAL A 246 -7.13 18.72 -2.35
N PRO A 247 -7.40 20.03 -2.60
CA PRO A 247 -6.37 21.05 -2.47
C PRO A 247 -5.86 21.24 -1.04
N ARG A 248 -6.71 20.98 -0.04
CA ARG A 248 -6.33 21.03 1.38
C ARG A 248 -5.54 19.79 1.77
N LEU A 249 -5.95 18.62 1.28
CA LEU A 249 -5.27 17.35 1.50
C LEU A 249 -3.85 17.39 0.92
N VAL A 250 -3.69 17.81 -0.33
CA VAL A 250 -2.37 17.93 -0.98
C VAL A 250 -1.47 18.88 -0.20
N ARG A 251 -1.99 20.03 0.24
CA ARG A 251 -1.24 20.96 1.11
C ARG A 251 -0.84 20.34 2.44
N ALA A 252 -1.69 19.50 3.04
CA ALA A 252 -1.37 18.82 4.29
C ALA A 252 -0.29 17.74 4.08
N LEU A 253 -0.40 16.94 3.02
CA LEU A 253 0.58 15.92 2.66
C LEU A 253 1.94 16.53 2.30
N ALA A 254 1.95 17.68 1.63
CA ALA A 254 3.18 18.38 1.28
C ALA A 254 3.95 18.94 2.50
N ARG A 255 3.32 19.02 3.67
CA ARG A 255 3.97 19.42 4.93
C ARG A 255 4.48 18.24 5.75
N LEU A 256 4.29 17.01 5.29
CA LEU A 256 4.90 15.86 5.96
C LEU A 256 6.41 16.02 5.88
N ASP A 257 7.07 16.08 7.03
CA ASP A 257 8.52 16.08 7.14
C ASP A 257 9.03 14.64 6.94
N TYR A 258 8.98 14.22 5.68
CA TYR A 258 9.39 12.90 5.23
C TYR A 258 10.06 13.01 3.86
N PRO A 259 11.12 12.25 3.55
CA PRO A 259 11.74 12.28 2.25
C PRO A 259 10.72 11.95 1.15
N VAL A 260 10.43 12.94 0.30
CA VAL A 260 9.42 12.82 -0.75
C VAL A 260 10.05 12.14 -1.96
N LEU A 261 9.73 10.86 -2.16
CA LEU A 261 10.22 10.07 -3.29
C LEU A 261 9.69 10.54 -4.65
N CYS A 262 8.60 11.33 -4.68
CA CYS A 262 7.89 11.72 -5.92
C CYS A 262 7.85 13.25 -6.21
N SER A 263 8.66 14.09 -5.56
CA SER A 263 8.54 15.56 -5.70
C SER A 263 8.91 16.13 -7.08
N LYS A 264 9.42 15.34 -8.04
CA LYS A 264 9.77 15.86 -9.37
C LYS A 264 8.63 15.91 -10.39
N LEU A 265 7.39 15.59 -10.01
CA LEU A 265 6.22 15.76 -10.89
C LEU A 265 5.62 17.18 -10.91
N THR A 266 6.32 18.19 -10.38
CA THR A 266 5.90 19.60 -10.51
C THR A 266 6.99 20.45 -11.17
N GLY A 267 7.58 19.94 -12.25
CA GLY A 267 8.31 20.74 -13.22
C GLY A 267 7.38 21.19 -14.35
N LYS A 268 6.83 22.40 -14.23
CA LYS A 268 6.23 23.26 -15.28
C LYS A 268 5.34 22.61 -16.36
N ARG A 269 4.06 22.95 -16.31
CA ARG A 269 3.43 23.72 -17.40
C ARG A 269 2.72 24.93 -16.80
#